data_AF-S0GVB0-F1
#
_entry.id   AF-S0GVB0-F1
#
_cell.length_a   1.000
_cell.length_b   1.000
_cell.length_c   1.000
_cell.angle_alpha   90.00
_cell.angle_beta   90.00
_cell.angle_gamma   90.00
#
_symmetry.space_group_name_H-M   'P 1'
#
loop_
_entity.id
_entity.type
_entity.pdbx_description
1 polymer ?
#
loop_
_entity_poly.entity_id
_entity_poly.type
_entity_poly.pdbx_seq_one_letter_code
_entity_poly.pdbx_strand_id
1 'polypeptide(L)'
;MLTGEDITASREVSHAILFVFDADEQYRYTVRADSNQVRQRIPIPITLKNTDHYWLSVWGNLDGNQCITQLEPSNTLDNPTVSASGKEGENQSQTQDDLFFGIAQIGKSPIRNEEIIISRKNARMYLTVRGLPALHKAIDYYFTIHLNNNGYNFKGTPIPNAIVIKQNGITLANNDFVSPSSFNLIHTDSSREDYATVNLYRRSDTEYGEDILIASINSDLNGNPIVLPAGRTTNLLIDLRQEISVHIKTSLWDKTEQWVEW
;
A
#
# COMPACT_ATOMS: atom_id res chain seq x y z
N MET A 1 -19.22 13.28 -0.46
CA MET A 1 -19.47 12.78 -1.83
C MET A 1 -18.54 11.60 -2.02
N LEU A 2 -19.07 10.39 -2.17
CA LEU A 2 -18.26 9.21 -2.44
C LEU A 2 -17.75 9.29 -3.87
N THR A 3 -16.44 9.38 -4.03
CA THR A 3 -15.79 9.40 -5.34
C THR A 3 -15.15 8.04 -5.57
N GLY A 4 -15.74 7.21 -6.44
CA GLY A 4 -15.23 5.87 -6.76
C GLY A 4 -16.29 4.95 -7.33
N GLU A 5 -15.86 3.86 -7.96
CA GLU A 5 -16.72 2.78 -8.42
C GLU A 5 -17.00 1.83 -7.24
N ASP A 6 -18.25 1.40 -7.07
CA ASP A 6 -18.59 0.36 -6.10
C ASP A 6 -18.14 -1.01 -6.61
N ILE A 7 -17.06 -1.52 -5.99
CA ILE A 7 -16.43 -2.80 -6.31
C ILE A 7 -16.86 -3.93 -5.37
N THR A 8 -17.90 -3.76 -4.57
CA THR A 8 -18.40 -4.80 -3.64
C THR A 8 -18.69 -6.13 -4.35
N ALA A 9 -19.16 -6.07 -5.60
CA ALA A 9 -19.47 -7.25 -6.41
C ALA A 9 -18.22 -7.94 -7.02
N SER A 10 -17.08 -7.26 -7.10
CA SER A 10 -15.87 -7.77 -7.78
C SER A 10 -15.08 -8.79 -6.95
N ARG A 11 -15.46 -9.01 -5.68
CA ARG A 11 -14.85 -9.96 -4.73
C ARG A 11 -13.40 -9.62 -4.34
N GLU A 12 -12.98 -8.38 -4.53
CA GLU A 12 -11.64 -7.92 -4.13
C GLU A 12 -11.44 -7.89 -2.60
N VAL A 13 -12.53 -7.80 -1.83
CA VAL A 13 -12.53 -7.97 -0.37
C VAL A 13 -12.92 -9.42 -0.04
N SER A 14 -11.96 -10.20 0.46
CA SER A 14 -12.16 -11.60 0.85
C SER A 14 -12.79 -11.76 2.24
N HIS A 15 -12.53 -10.80 3.13
CA HIS A 15 -13.11 -10.71 4.46
C HIS A 15 -12.89 -9.29 5.01
N ALA A 16 -13.61 -8.94 6.07
CA ALA A 16 -13.38 -7.72 6.82
C ALA A 16 -13.32 -7.97 8.34
N ILE A 17 -12.52 -7.16 9.02
CA ILE A 17 -12.35 -7.15 10.47
C ILE A 17 -12.82 -5.79 10.98
N LEU A 18 -13.82 -5.81 11.85
CA LEU A 18 -14.40 -4.65 12.50
C LEU A 18 -13.85 -4.53 13.92
N PHE A 19 -12.98 -3.56 14.17
CA PHE A 19 -12.48 -3.24 15.50
C PHE A 19 -13.39 -2.18 16.15
N VAL A 20 -13.93 -2.51 17.32
CA VAL A 20 -14.85 -1.64 18.06
C VAL A 20 -14.11 -0.97 19.20
N PHE A 21 -14.13 0.36 19.19
CA PHE A 21 -13.60 1.22 20.24
C PHE A 21 -14.73 2.03 20.85
N ASP A 22 -14.64 2.35 22.13
CA ASP A 22 -15.65 3.18 22.79
C ASP A 22 -15.39 4.69 22.61
N ALA A 23 -16.12 5.50 23.37
CA ALA A 23 -16.03 6.96 23.33
C ALA A 23 -14.66 7.51 23.76
N ASP A 24 -13.89 6.76 24.55
CA ASP A 24 -12.53 7.11 24.98
C ASP A 24 -11.46 6.56 24.02
N GLU A 25 -11.89 6.13 22.83
CA GLU A 25 -11.08 5.46 21.82
C GLU A 25 -10.41 4.16 22.32
N GLN A 26 -10.90 3.53 23.39
CA GLN A 26 -10.33 2.30 23.92
C GLN A 26 -10.91 1.06 23.23
N TYR A 27 -10.03 0.14 22.84
CA TYR A 27 -10.41 -1.12 22.21
C TYR A 27 -11.33 -1.94 23.13
N ARG A 28 -12.45 -2.41 22.57
CA ARG A 28 -13.44 -3.22 23.30
C ARG A 28 -13.50 -4.64 22.79
N TYR A 29 -13.70 -4.84 21.50
CA TYR A 29 -13.77 -6.16 20.88
C TYR A 29 -13.68 -6.07 19.37
N THR A 30 -13.59 -7.21 18.71
CA THR A 30 -13.55 -7.33 17.25
C THR A 30 -14.69 -8.20 16.76
N VAL A 31 -15.25 -7.85 15.60
CA VAL A 31 -16.21 -8.67 14.85
C VAL A 31 -15.63 -8.98 13.47
N ARG A 32 -15.86 -10.18 12.94
CA ARG A 32 -15.40 -10.56 11.61
C ARG A 32 -16.57 -10.69 10.66
N ALA A 33 -16.34 -10.27 9.42
CA ALA A 33 -17.23 -10.43 8.29
C ALA A 33 -16.56 -11.31 7.24
N ASP A 34 -17.23 -12.37 6.80
CA ASP A 34 -16.75 -13.15 5.65
C ASP A 34 -17.07 -12.47 4.30
N SER A 35 -16.50 -13.00 3.22
CA SER A 35 -16.75 -12.49 1.85
C SER A 35 -18.24 -12.43 1.47
N ASN A 36 -19.07 -13.36 1.93
CA ASN A 36 -20.48 -13.38 1.58
C ASN A 36 -21.23 -12.28 2.32
N GLN A 37 -20.93 -12.08 3.61
CA GLN A 37 -21.49 -10.99 4.40
C GLN A 37 -21.16 -9.62 3.80
N VAL A 38 -19.91 -9.41 3.38
CA VAL A 38 -19.50 -8.17 2.68
C VAL A 38 -20.25 -8.01 1.36
N ARG A 39 -20.20 -9.03 0.49
CA ARG A 39 -20.77 -8.96 -0.86
C ARG A 39 -22.29 -8.75 -0.88
N GLN A 40 -23.00 -9.42 0.00
CA GLN A 40 -24.47 -9.32 0.09
C GLN A 40 -24.92 -8.19 1.01
N ARG A 41 -23.98 -7.40 1.55
CA ARG A 41 -24.23 -6.31 2.52
C ARG A 41 -25.08 -6.79 3.70
N ILE A 42 -24.78 -7.99 4.20
CA ILE A 42 -25.48 -8.59 5.33
C ILE A 42 -25.11 -7.77 6.59
N PRO A 43 -26.08 -7.20 7.31
CA PRO A 43 -25.80 -6.46 8.53
C PRO A 43 -25.11 -7.33 9.58
N ILE A 44 -24.13 -6.76 10.26
CA ILE A 44 -23.37 -7.41 11.33
C ILE A 44 -23.82 -6.85 12.67
N PRO A 45 -24.32 -7.68 13.61
CA PRO A 45 -24.74 -7.20 14.90
C PRO A 45 -23.53 -6.77 15.74
N ILE A 46 -23.65 -5.62 16.39
CA ILE A 46 -22.67 -5.09 17.34
C ILE A 46 -23.37 -4.76 18.67
N THR A 47 -22.67 -4.97 19.77
CA THR A 47 -23.19 -4.74 21.11
C THR A 47 -22.74 -3.38 21.62
N LEU A 48 -23.65 -2.42 21.59
CA LEU A 48 -23.42 -1.10 22.16
C LEU A 48 -23.81 -1.14 23.65
N LYS A 49 -22.83 -0.97 24.54
CA LYS A 49 -23.08 -0.64 25.94
C LYS A 49 -23.47 0.82 26.05
N ASN A 50 -23.95 1.25 27.21
CA ASN A 50 -24.64 2.52 27.35
C ASN A 50 -23.75 3.80 27.24
N THR A 51 -22.74 3.85 26.37
CA THR A 51 -21.87 5.02 26.10
C THR A 51 -22.46 5.93 25.01
N ASP A 52 -21.92 7.14 24.88
CA ASP A 52 -22.43 8.18 23.96
C ASP A 52 -22.26 7.81 22.49
N HIS A 53 -21.07 7.31 22.13
CA HIS A 53 -20.73 6.85 20.78
C HIS A 53 -19.66 5.75 20.82
N TYR A 54 -19.41 5.17 19.64
CA TYR A 54 -18.39 4.17 19.38
C TYR A 54 -17.64 4.52 18.09
N TRP A 55 -16.37 4.15 18.03
CA TRP A 55 -15.59 4.17 16.79
C TRP A 55 -15.48 2.76 16.23
N LEU A 56 -15.78 2.63 14.95
CA LEU A 56 -15.68 1.40 14.19
C LEU A 56 -14.58 1.56 13.16
N SER A 57 -13.45 0.90 13.38
CA SER A 57 -12.34 0.81 12.44
C SER A 57 -12.46 -0.51 11.67
N VAL A 58 -12.56 -0.44 10.35
CA VAL A 58 -12.89 -1.59 9.50
C VAL A 58 -11.78 -1.81 8.51
N TRP A 59 -11.24 -3.02 8.50
CA TRP A 59 -10.15 -3.40 7.62
C TRP A 59 -10.50 -4.63 6.80
N GLY A 60 -10.35 -4.55 5.49
CA GLY A 60 -10.46 -5.70 4.59
C GLY A 60 -9.11 -6.31 4.27
N ASN A 61 -9.09 -7.64 4.06
CA ASN A 61 -7.91 -8.40 3.63
C ASN A 61 -6.71 -8.36 4.60
N LEU A 62 -6.96 -8.43 5.91
CA LEU A 62 -5.92 -8.51 6.94
C LEU A 62 -5.51 -9.97 7.25
N ASP A 63 -5.10 -10.75 6.25
CA ASP A 63 -4.66 -12.14 6.44
C ASP A 63 -3.46 -12.55 5.56
N GLY A 64 -2.83 -11.57 4.90
CA GLY A 64 -1.76 -11.76 3.94
C GLY A 64 -0.35 -11.54 4.47
N ASN A 65 0.49 -10.93 3.63
CA ASN A 65 1.91 -10.67 3.88
C ASN A 65 2.18 -9.49 4.84
N GLN A 66 1.33 -9.29 5.84
CA GLN A 66 1.42 -8.18 6.79
C GLN A 66 1.40 -8.67 8.23
N CYS A 67 2.04 -7.94 9.12
CA CYS A 67 1.94 -8.15 10.55
C CYS A 67 0.74 -7.37 11.09
N ILE A 68 -0.08 -8.02 11.90
CA ILE A 68 -1.23 -7.40 12.57
C ILE A 68 -0.89 -7.30 14.04
N THR A 69 -1.15 -6.14 14.62
CA THR A 69 -0.96 -5.91 16.05
C THR A 69 -1.80 -6.89 16.86
N GLN A 70 -1.16 -7.51 17.86
CA GLN A 70 -1.88 -8.24 18.89
C GLN A 70 -2.70 -7.25 19.72
N LEU A 71 -4.01 -7.48 19.77
CA LEU A 71 -4.96 -6.61 20.46
C LEU A 71 -4.92 -6.82 21.96
N GLU A 72 -4.82 -5.72 22.70
CA GLU A 72 -4.87 -5.64 24.14
C GLU A 72 -5.93 -4.61 24.57
N PRO A 73 -6.57 -4.75 25.75
CA PRO A 73 -7.59 -3.81 26.22
C PRO A 73 -7.11 -2.36 26.37
N SER A 74 -5.79 -2.14 26.46
CA SER A 74 -5.16 -0.82 26.52
C SER A 74 -4.96 -0.17 25.15
N ASN A 75 -5.20 -0.89 24.04
CA ASN A 75 -5.04 -0.30 22.72
C ASN A 75 -6.08 0.79 22.48
N THR A 76 -5.62 1.87 21.85
CA THR A 76 -6.44 2.97 21.35
C THR A 76 -6.39 3.04 19.84
N LEU A 77 -7.20 3.93 19.26
CA LEU A 77 -7.23 4.13 17.81
C LEU A 77 -5.87 4.56 17.20
N ASP A 78 -4.99 5.16 18.00
CA ASP A 78 -3.67 5.64 17.54
C ASP A 78 -2.60 4.54 17.56
N ASN A 79 -2.87 3.40 18.21
CA ASN A 79 -1.93 2.29 18.18
C ASN A 79 -1.80 1.69 16.77
N PRO A 80 -0.63 1.11 16.42
CA PRO A 80 -0.45 0.38 15.18
C PRO A 80 -1.50 -0.72 14.99
N THR A 81 -1.97 -0.92 13.77
CA THR A 81 -2.90 -1.98 13.40
C THR A 81 -2.26 -3.01 12.49
N VAL A 82 -1.63 -2.53 11.42
CA VAL A 82 -1.08 -3.37 10.37
C VAL A 82 0.24 -2.77 9.89
N SER A 83 1.26 -3.60 9.72
CA SER A 83 2.57 -3.21 9.21
C SER A 83 3.11 -4.20 8.20
N ALA A 84 4.03 -3.76 7.35
CA ALA A 84 4.75 -4.62 6.43
C ALA A 84 5.55 -5.67 7.21
N SER A 85 5.48 -6.93 6.79
CA SER A 85 6.34 -7.97 7.33
C SER A 85 7.78 -7.80 6.80
N GLY A 86 8.76 -8.13 7.63
CA GLY A 86 10.12 -8.40 7.17
C GLY A 86 10.26 -9.88 6.83
N LYS A 87 11.17 -10.23 5.92
CA LYS A 87 11.63 -11.63 5.83
C LYS A 87 12.65 -11.90 6.94
N GLU A 88 12.52 -13.04 7.60
CA GLU A 88 13.47 -13.46 8.63
C GLU A 88 14.89 -13.54 8.06
N GLY A 89 15.83 -12.78 8.64
CA GLY A 89 17.21 -12.69 8.17
C GLY A 89 17.50 -11.66 7.06
N GLU A 90 16.51 -10.91 6.59
CA GLU A 90 16.70 -9.83 5.61
C GLU A 90 16.27 -8.47 6.18
N ASN A 91 17.03 -7.41 5.90
CA ASN A 91 16.64 -6.01 6.22
C ASN A 91 15.59 -5.46 5.23
N GLN A 92 14.77 -6.33 4.64
CA GLN A 92 13.84 -6.01 3.56
C GLN A 92 12.43 -6.41 3.92
N SER A 93 11.51 -5.49 3.68
CA SER A 93 10.08 -5.69 3.85
C SER A 93 9.45 -6.29 2.60
N GLN A 94 8.38 -7.05 2.81
CA GLN A 94 7.55 -7.56 1.73
C GLN A 94 6.46 -6.55 1.34
N THR A 95 5.98 -6.65 0.11
CA THR A 95 4.79 -5.91 -0.34
C THR A 95 3.56 -6.46 0.37
N GLN A 96 2.65 -5.58 0.76
CA GLN A 96 1.40 -5.96 1.44
C GLN A 96 0.35 -6.47 0.46
N ASP A 97 -0.70 -7.07 0.99
CA ASP A 97 -1.91 -7.41 0.23
C ASP A 97 -2.74 -6.14 -0.11
N ASP A 98 -3.82 -6.31 -0.88
CA ASP A 98 -4.73 -5.21 -1.23
C ASP A 98 -5.63 -4.89 -0.02
N LEU A 99 -5.19 -3.93 0.82
CA LEU A 99 -5.93 -3.58 2.03
C LEU A 99 -7.03 -2.58 1.74
N PHE A 100 -8.15 -2.77 2.43
CA PHE A 100 -9.29 -1.86 2.41
C PHE A 100 -9.51 -1.29 3.80
N PHE A 101 -9.88 -0.02 3.89
CA PHE A 101 -10.08 0.66 5.16
C PHE A 101 -11.31 1.55 5.13
N GLY A 102 -12.02 1.59 6.25
CA GLY A 102 -13.05 2.58 6.54
C GLY A 102 -13.14 2.81 8.05
N ILE A 103 -13.52 4.00 8.46
CA ILE A 103 -13.76 4.34 9.86
C ILE A 103 -15.04 5.15 9.98
N ALA A 104 -15.84 4.82 10.99
CA ALA A 104 -17.08 5.52 11.29
C ALA A 104 -17.23 5.73 12.80
N GLN A 105 -17.85 6.83 13.17
CA GLN A 105 -18.32 7.08 14.53
C GLN A 105 -19.83 6.85 14.54
N ILE A 106 -20.30 5.94 15.39
CA ILE A 106 -21.71 5.58 15.49
C ILE A 106 -22.25 5.96 16.86
N GLY A 107 -23.48 6.46 16.90
CA GLY A 107 -24.10 7.01 18.12
C GLY A 107 -25.30 6.21 18.60
N LYS A 108 -25.73 6.49 19.83
CA LYS A 108 -27.04 6.02 20.31
C LYS A 108 -28.17 6.82 19.69
N SER A 109 -28.87 6.18 18.76
CA SER A 109 -30.26 6.46 18.40
C SER A 109 -30.52 7.38 17.18
N PRO A 110 -31.48 7.00 16.32
CA PRO A 110 -32.17 5.70 16.33
C PRO A 110 -31.19 4.58 15.99
N ILE A 111 -31.35 3.41 16.61
CA ILE A 111 -30.64 2.20 16.18
C ILE A 111 -30.99 2.00 14.71
N ARG A 112 -30.01 2.21 13.84
CA ARG A 112 -30.15 2.09 12.39
C ARG A 112 -29.04 1.18 11.90
N ASN A 113 -29.31 0.50 10.80
CA ASN A 113 -28.24 -0.10 10.04
C ASN A 113 -27.37 1.03 9.51
N GLU A 114 -26.11 1.05 9.94
CA GLU A 114 -25.11 1.95 9.42
C GLU A 114 -24.26 1.20 8.40
N GLU A 115 -24.07 1.80 7.21
CA GLU A 115 -23.20 1.29 6.19
C GLU A 115 -21.84 1.96 6.34
N ILE A 116 -20.81 1.16 6.67
CA ILE A 116 -19.44 1.64 6.67
C ILE A 116 -18.82 1.29 5.33
N ILE A 117 -18.45 2.32 4.59
CA ILE A 117 -17.80 2.16 3.30
C ILE A 117 -16.30 2.02 3.54
N ILE A 118 -15.75 0.90 3.09
CA ILE A 118 -14.31 0.69 3.03
C ILE A 118 -13.81 0.97 1.61
N SER A 119 -12.61 1.50 1.50
CA SER A 119 -11.96 1.79 0.22
C SER A 119 -10.50 1.35 0.28
N ARG A 120 -9.89 1.12 -0.88
CA ARG A 120 -8.48 0.75 -0.96
C ARG A 120 -7.62 1.73 -0.21
N LYS A 121 -6.79 1.18 0.67
CA LYS A 121 -5.94 1.97 1.57
C LYS A 121 -4.49 2.02 1.10
N ASN A 122 -4.01 0.93 0.52
CA ASN A 122 -2.70 0.90 -0.10
C ASN A 122 -2.67 1.75 -1.37
N ALA A 123 -1.47 2.08 -1.80
CA ALA A 123 -1.19 2.53 -3.14
C ALA A 123 -0.56 1.37 -3.95
N ARG A 124 -0.50 1.51 -5.27
CA ARG A 124 0.26 0.62 -6.15
C ARG A 124 1.35 1.36 -6.88
N MET A 125 2.40 0.64 -7.24
CA MET A 125 3.46 1.14 -8.09
C MET A 125 3.74 0.17 -9.23
N TYR A 126 4.04 0.72 -10.42
CA TYR A 126 4.56 -0.01 -11.57
C TYR A 126 5.82 0.70 -12.08
N LEU A 127 6.92 -0.05 -12.18
CA LEU A 127 8.23 0.50 -12.52
C LEU A 127 8.62 0.12 -13.95
N THR A 128 9.16 1.07 -14.69
CA THR A 128 9.73 0.88 -16.02
C THR A 128 11.08 1.58 -16.09
N VAL A 129 12.08 0.89 -16.64
CA VAL A 129 13.39 1.43 -16.96
C VAL A 129 13.64 1.20 -18.44
N ARG A 130 14.04 2.26 -19.13
CA ARG A 130 14.38 2.25 -20.54
C ARG A 130 15.85 2.57 -20.74
N GLY A 131 16.49 1.93 -21.72
CA GLY A 131 17.88 2.21 -22.07
C GLY A 131 18.94 1.47 -21.25
N LEU A 132 18.58 0.39 -20.55
CA LEU A 132 19.60 -0.47 -19.92
C LEU A 132 20.48 -1.18 -20.97
N PRO A 133 21.77 -1.40 -20.69
CA PRO A 133 22.66 -2.11 -21.60
C PRO A 133 22.20 -3.54 -21.88
N ALA A 134 22.07 -3.91 -23.16
CA ALA A 134 21.61 -5.23 -23.57
C ALA A 134 22.56 -6.40 -23.24
N LEU A 135 23.77 -6.11 -22.72
CA LEU A 135 24.76 -7.14 -22.36
C LEU A 135 24.37 -7.89 -21.08
N HIS A 136 23.56 -7.27 -20.21
CA HIS A 136 23.14 -7.83 -18.93
C HIS A 136 21.70 -8.37 -19.01
N LYS A 137 21.40 -9.36 -18.17
CA LYS A 137 20.08 -9.99 -18.08
C LYS A 137 19.21 -9.27 -17.05
N ALA A 138 17.89 -9.43 -17.14
CA ALA A 138 16.95 -8.90 -16.14
C ALA A 138 17.30 -9.31 -14.70
N ILE A 139 17.79 -10.55 -14.51
CA ILE A 139 18.19 -11.09 -13.21
C ILE A 139 19.42 -10.37 -12.63
N ASP A 140 20.15 -9.58 -13.41
CA ASP A 140 21.28 -8.80 -12.94
C ASP A 140 20.80 -7.47 -12.37
N TYR A 141 19.52 -7.11 -12.50
CA TYR A 141 18.97 -5.85 -12.03
C TYR A 141 17.86 -6.05 -10.99
N TYR A 142 17.70 -5.06 -10.11
CA TYR A 142 16.56 -4.99 -9.19
C TYR A 142 16.34 -3.55 -8.72
N PHE A 143 15.15 -3.31 -8.17
CA PHE A 143 14.78 -2.07 -7.52
C PHE A 143 14.83 -2.20 -6.01
N THR A 144 15.16 -1.12 -5.31
CA THR A 144 14.73 -0.92 -3.93
C THR A 144 13.81 0.29 -3.83
N ILE A 145 12.77 0.17 -3.04
CA ILE A 145 11.78 1.23 -2.78
C ILE A 145 11.88 1.55 -1.30
N HIS A 146 12.30 2.77 -0.99
CA HIS A 146 12.37 3.29 0.36
C HIS A 146 11.09 4.08 0.65
N LEU A 147 10.42 3.74 1.73
CA LEU A 147 9.24 4.42 2.25
C LEU A 147 9.50 4.91 3.66
N ASN A 148 8.89 6.03 4.04
CA ASN A 148 9.01 6.62 5.38
C ASN A 148 8.09 5.94 6.40
N ASN A 149 7.08 5.21 5.92
CA ASN A 149 6.05 4.58 6.72
C ASN A 149 6.02 3.06 6.47
N ASN A 150 5.77 2.28 7.53
CA ASN A 150 5.73 0.82 7.44
C ASN A 150 4.32 0.22 7.54
N GLY A 151 3.30 1.02 7.78
CA GLY A 151 2.01 0.48 8.19
C GLY A 151 0.98 1.57 8.50
N TYR A 152 -0.12 1.16 9.13
CA TYR A 152 -1.24 2.02 9.50
C TYR A 152 -1.69 1.77 10.94
N ASN A 153 -2.21 2.81 11.59
CA ASN A 153 -2.93 2.71 12.86
C ASN A 153 -4.43 2.42 12.63
N PHE A 154 -5.23 2.34 13.71
CA PHE A 154 -6.67 2.02 13.57
C PHE A 154 -7.47 3.18 12.98
N LYS A 155 -6.90 4.39 12.88
CA LYS A 155 -7.46 5.52 12.09
C LYS A 155 -7.10 5.44 10.61
N GLY A 156 -6.31 4.45 10.20
CA GLY A 156 -5.80 4.33 8.84
C GLY A 156 -4.70 5.36 8.52
N THR A 157 -4.11 6.00 9.51
CA THR A 157 -3.02 6.94 9.28
C THR A 157 -1.71 6.16 9.11
N PRO A 158 -0.88 6.47 8.09
CA PRO A 158 0.46 5.91 7.98
C PRO A 158 1.28 6.09 9.26
N ILE A 159 2.05 5.08 9.65
CA ILE A 159 2.89 5.12 10.85
C ILE A 159 4.36 5.30 10.44
N PRO A 160 5.04 6.34 10.96
CA PRO A 160 6.45 6.58 10.71
C PRO A 160 7.30 5.41 11.18
N ASN A 161 7.94 4.74 10.23
CA ASN A 161 8.99 3.76 10.42
C ASN A 161 9.53 3.41 9.03
N ALA A 162 10.77 3.80 8.76
CA ALA A 162 11.32 3.66 7.42
C ALA A 162 11.51 2.18 7.05
N ILE A 163 11.10 1.81 5.84
CA ILE A 163 11.25 0.46 5.30
C ILE A 163 11.83 0.48 3.90
N VAL A 164 12.44 -0.65 3.53
CA VAL A 164 12.97 -0.88 2.19
C VAL A 164 12.33 -2.14 1.62
N ILE A 165 11.75 -2.02 0.43
CA ILE A 165 11.14 -3.12 -0.31
C ILE A 165 12.00 -3.41 -1.53
N LYS A 166 12.38 -4.67 -1.74
CA LYS A 166 13.12 -5.10 -2.92
C LYS A 166 12.18 -5.68 -3.96
N GLN A 167 12.33 -5.23 -5.20
CA GLN A 167 11.54 -5.68 -6.33
C GLN A 167 12.44 -6.11 -7.48
N ASN A 168 12.38 -7.39 -7.87
CA ASN A 168 13.02 -7.85 -9.10
C ASN A 168 12.22 -7.38 -10.32
N GLY A 169 12.83 -7.43 -11.50
CA GLY A 169 12.17 -7.09 -12.76
C GLY A 169 12.32 -8.15 -13.85
N ILE A 170 11.69 -7.87 -14.98
CA ILE A 170 11.77 -8.64 -16.22
C ILE A 170 12.07 -7.71 -17.39
N THR A 171 12.71 -8.22 -18.43
CA THR A 171 12.91 -7.48 -19.68
C THR A 171 11.78 -7.81 -20.65
N LEU A 172 11.09 -6.78 -21.14
CA LEU A 172 10.04 -6.89 -22.14
C LEU A 172 10.63 -6.98 -23.56
N ALA A 173 9.78 -7.32 -24.54
CA ALA A 173 10.19 -7.46 -25.95
C ALA A 173 10.74 -6.15 -26.57
N ASN A 174 10.35 -4.99 -26.03
CA ASN A 174 10.86 -3.68 -26.43
C ASN A 174 12.16 -3.28 -25.69
N ASN A 175 12.78 -4.21 -24.95
CA ASN A 175 13.99 -4.00 -24.15
C ASN A 175 13.81 -3.10 -22.91
N ASP A 176 12.57 -2.76 -22.53
CA ASP A 176 12.33 -2.12 -21.24
C ASP A 176 12.46 -3.14 -20.11
N PHE A 177 13.11 -2.74 -19.02
CA PHE A 177 13.14 -3.50 -17.78
C PHE A 177 12.03 -3.01 -16.85
N VAL A 178 11.13 -3.89 -16.44
CA VAL A 178 9.92 -3.52 -15.70
C VAL A 178 9.76 -4.34 -14.43
N SER A 179 9.00 -3.82 -13.46
CA SER A 179 8.44 -4.71 -12.43
C SER A 179 7.48 -5.71 -13.09
N PRO A 180 7.47 -7.00 -12.69
CA PRO A 180 6.66 -8.03 -13.37
C PRO A 180 5.16 -7.75 -13.33
N SER A 181 4.72 -7.09 -12.26
CA SER A 181 3.37 -6.60 -12.06
C SER A 181 3.42 -5.25 -11.33
N SER A 182 2.27 -4.59 -11.21
CA SER A 182 2.10 -3.60 -10.15
C SER A 182 2.12 -4.28 -8.79
N PHE A 183 2.62 -3.60 -7.77
CA PHE A 183 2.72 -4.12 -6.40
C PHE A 183 2.24 -3.09 -5.38
N ASN A 184 1.70 -3.57 -4.26
CA ASN A 184 1.09 -2.70 -3.26
C ASN A 184 2.15 -2.16 -2.30
N LEU A 185 1.99 -0.90 -1.94
CA LEU A 185 2.83 -0.15 -1.02
C LEU A 185 1.98 0.61 0.00
N ILE A 186 2.62 1.07 1.06
CA ILE A 186 2.02 2.08 1.95
C ILE A 186 1.82 3.36 1.14
N HIS A 187 0.62 3.95 1.20
CA HIS A 187 0.37 5.22 0.53
C HIS A 187 1.19 6.32 1.21
N THR A 188 1.66 7.28 0.42
CA THR A 188 2.22 8.51 0.97
C THR A 188 1.05 9.39 1.39
N ASP A 189 1.20 10.10 2.50
CA ASP A 189 0.31 11.19 2.83
C ASP A 189 0.49 12.39 1.87
N SER A 190 -0.29 13.44 2.08
CA SER A 190 -0.22 14.66 1.25
C SER A 190 0.88 15.64 1.70
N SER A 191 1.71 15.27 2.67
CA SER A 191 2.84 16.10 3.12
C SER A 191 3.96 16.02 2.08
N ARG A 192 4.78 17.08 2.03
CA ARG A 192 5.98 17.07 1.18
C ARG A 192 7.11 16.20 1.74
N GLU A 193 6.97 15.73 2.97
CA GLU A 193 7.98 14.93 3.66
C GLU A 193 7.74 13.42 3.51
N ASP A 194 6.54 13.01 3.08
CA ASP A 194 6.22 11.61 2.78
C ASP A 194 6.26 11.36 1.26
N TYR A 195 7.35 10.73 0.82
CA TYR A 195 7.57 10.38 -0.58
C TYR A 195 8.35 9.08 -0.67
N ALA A 196 8.24 8.41 -1.82
CA ALA A 196 9.02 7.22 -2.10
C ALA A 196 10.37 7.60 -2.72
N THR A 197 11.43 6.84 -2.38
CA THR A 197 12.67 6.85 -3.15
C THR A 197 12.84 5.50 -3.84
N VAL A 198 13.03 5.51 -5.15
CA VAL A 198 13.24 4.33 -5.98
C VAL A 198 14.69 4.30 -6.43
N ASN A 199 15.41 3.25 -6.03
CA ASN A 199 16.77 2.99 -6.48
C ASN A 199 16.78 1.83 -7.46
N LEU A 200 17.58 1.95 -8.51
CA LEU A 200 17.87 0.89 -9.47
C LEU A 200 19.31 0.41 -9.27
N TYR A 201 19.48 -0.89 -9.04
CA TYR A 201 20.76 -1.52 -8.85
C TYR A 201 21.06 -2.55 -9.95
N ARG A 202 22.34 -2.67 -10.28
CA ARG A 202 22.91 -3.87 -10.91
C ARG A 202 23.61 -4.70 -9.85
N ARG A 203 23.35 -6.01 -9.84
CA ARG A 203 24.08 -6.97 -9.01
C ARG A 203 25.56 -6.97 -9.39
N SER A 204 26.43 -7.12 -8.40
CA SER A 204 27.86 -7.31 -8.67
C SER A 204 28.12 -8.58 -9.47
N ASP A 205 29.06 -8.53 -10.41
CA ASP A 205 29.55 -9.70 -11.15
C ASP A 205 30.49 -10.58 -10.29
N THR A 206 30.91 -10.09 -9.12
CA THR A 206 31.77 -10.80 -8.18
C THR A 206 31.00 -11.22 -6.93
N GLU A 207 31.30 -12.42 -6.42
CA GLU A 207 30.62 -13.06 -5.27
C GLU A 207 30.62 -12.19 -4.00
N TYR A 208 31.60 -11.30 -3.84
CA TYR A 208 31.76 -10.42 -2.68
C TYR A 208 31.75 -8.93 -3.02
N GLY A 209 31.40 -8.57 -4.26
CA GLY A 209 31.33 -7.17 -4.66
C GLY A 209 30.01 -6.54 -4.25
N GLU A 210 30.06 -5.24 -3.98
CA GLU A 210 28.85 -4.46 -3.71
C GLU A 210 28.04 -4.25 -5.00
N ASP A 211 26.72 -4.31 -4.88
CA ASP A 211 25.81 -4.00 -5.97
C ASP A 211 25.98 -2.53 -6.39
N ILE A 212 25.89 -2.28 -7.68
CA ILE A 212 26.16 -0.97 -8.29
C ILE A 212 24.86 -0.20 -8.41
N LEU A 213 24.77 0.93 -7.71
CA LEU A 213 23.67 1.88 -7.86
C LEU A 213 23.76 2.56 -9.23
N ILE A 214 22.73 2.37 -10.05
CA ILE A 214 22.61 2.98 -11.38
C ILE A 214 21.89 4.32 -11.29
N ALA A 215 20.79 4.36 -10.53
CA ALA A 215 19.95 5.55 -10.37
C ALA A 215 19.29 5.55 -9.00
N SER A 216 19.11 6.74 -8.42
CA SER A 216 18.36 6.97 -7.18
C SER A 216 17.41 8.13 -7.39
N ILE A 217 16.11 7.84 -7.38
CA ILE A 217 15.06 8.75 -7.83
C ILE A 217 14.06 8.98 -6.71
N ASN A 218 13.82 10.24 -6.37
CA ASN A 218 12.78 10.64 -5.41
C ASN A 218 11.81 11.68 -5.98
N SER A 219 12.02 12.15 -7.21
CA SER A 219 11.22 13.16 -7.87
C SER A 219 11.21 13.02 -9.40
N ASP A 220 10.21 13.63 -10.05
CA ASP A 220 10.16 13.77 -11.51
C ASP A 220 11.11 14.86 -12.03
N LEU A 221 11.16 15.04 -13.35
CA LEU A 221 11.95 16.10 -14.01
C LEU A 221 11.66 17.53 -13.53
N ASN A 222 10.47 17.79 -12.97
CA ASN A 222 10.08 19.10 -12.46
C ASN A 222 10.39 19.27 -10.96
N GLY A 223 10.99 18.25 -10.33
CA GLY A 223 11.26 18.22 -8.89
C GLY A 223 10.04 17.88 -8.03
N ASN A 224 8.95 17.39 -8.63
CA ASN A 224 7.80 16.92 -7.84
C ASN A 224 8.13 15.55 -7.23
N PRO A 225 7.94 15.35 -5.92
CA PRO A 225 8.27 14.09 -5.27
C PRO A 225 7.44 12.91 -5.80
N ILE A 226 7.99 11.70 -5.71
CA ILE A 226 7.25 10.46 -6.01
C ILE A 226 6.23 10.24 -4.90
N VAL A 227 4.97 10.57 -5.18
CA VAL A 227 3.84 10.28 -4.30
C VAL A 227 3.14 8.97 -4.67
N LEU A 228 2.54 8.33 -3.66
CA LEU A 228 1.83 7.07 -3.76
C LEU A 228 0.39 7.26 -3.27
N PRO A 229 -0.55 7.72 -4.11
CA PRO A 229 -1.92 7.99 -3.66
C PRO A 229 -2.68 6.68 -3.35
N ALA A 230 -3.41 6.66 -2.22
CA ALA A 230 -4.25 5.52 -1.85
C ALA A 230 -5.27 5.19 -2.95
N GLY A 231 -5.45 3.89 -3.23
CA GLY A 231 -6.38 3.40 -4.24
C GLY A 231 -6.00 3.73 -5.69
N ARG A 232 -4.76 4.16 -5.95
CA ARG A 232 -4.24 4.48 -7.28
C ARG A 232 -2.94 3.74 -7.57
N THR A 233 -2.58 3.72 -8.86
CA THR A 233 -1.29 3.19 -9.33
C THR A 233 -0.40 4.33 -9.79
N THR A 234 0.78 4.42 -9.20
CA THR A 234 1.87 5.30 -9.63
C THR A 234 2.74 4.56 -10.64
N ASN A 235 2.72 5.00 -11.90
CA ASN A 235 3.56 4.48 -12.96
C ASN A 235 4.79 5.36 -13.07
N LEU A 236 5.97 4.77 -12.99
CA LEU A 236 7.24 5.48 -13.03
C LEU A 236 8.11 4.94 -14.16
N LEU A 237 8.57 5.84 -15.02
CA LEU A 237 9.58 5.59 -16.05
C LEU A 237 10.89 6.26 -15.65
N ILE A 238 11.97 5.47 -15.60
CA ILE A 238 13.36 5.94 -15.58
C ILE A 238 13.93 5.72 -16.97
N ASP A 239 14.19 6.80 -17.71
CA ASP A 239 14.82 6.73 -19.02
C ASP A 239 16.31 7.03 -18.92
N LEU A 240 17.13 6.06 -19.32
CA LEU A 240 18.60 6.08 -19.26
C LEU A 240 19.25 6.24 -20.63
N ARG A 241 18.48 6.47 -21.71
CA ARG A 241 19.03 6.60 -23.07
C ARG A 241 19.89 7.85 -23.25
N GLN A 242 19.70 8.86 -22.42
CA GLN A 242 20.50 10.09 -22.35
C GLN A 242 20.87 10.38 -20.88
N GLU A 243 20.87 11.65 -20.47
CA GLU A 243 20.80 11.98 -19.04
C GLU A 243 19.54 11.38 -18.42
N ILE A 244 19.63 11.00 -17.14
CA ILE A 244 18.54 10.32 -16.44
C ILE A 244 17.30 11.21 -16.44
N SER A 245 16.23 10.72 -17.08
CA SER A 245 14.93 11.38 -17.13
C SER A 245 13.89 10.56 -16.38
N VAL A 246 12.99 11.23 -15.65
CA VAL A 246 11.97 10.59 -14.82
C VAL A 246 10.59 11.12 -15.15
N HIS A 247 9.70 10.21 -15.55
CA HIS A 247 8.30 10.51 -15.82
C HIS A 247 7.40 9.73 -14.86
N ILE A 248 6.40 10.41 -14.31
CA ILE A 248 5.47 9.84 -13.35
C ILE A 248 4.04 10.07 -13.83
N LYS A 249 3.20 9.03 -13.77
CA LYS A 249 1.77 9.13 -14.08
C LYS A 249 0.94 8.32 -13.11
N THR A 250 -0.05 8.97 -12.50
CA THR A 250 -1.04 8.30 -11.66
C THR A 250 -2.23 7.83 -12.49
N SER A 251 -2.63 6.57 -12.32
CA SER A 251 -3.74 5.93 -13.02
C SER A 251 -4.74 5.30 -12.03
N LEU A 252 -5.80 4.69 -12.58
CA LEU A 252 -6.69 3.81 -11.80
C LEU A 252 -5.92 2.56 -11.31
N TRP A 253 -6.41 1.95 -10.23
CA TRP A 253 -5.75 0.85 -9.51
C TRP A 253 -5.20 -0.29 -10.38
N ASP A 254 -5.95 -0.76 -11.38
CA ASP A 254 -5.52 -1.89 -12.22
C ASP A 254 -4.96 -1.46 -13.59
N LYS A 255 -4.68 -0.16 -13.78
CA LYS A 255 -4.15 0.35 -15.05
C LYS A 255 -2.67 0.65 -14.93
N THR A 256 -1.85 -0.07 -15.68
CA THR A 256 -0.44 0.28 -15.89
C THR A 256 -0.27 1.14 -17.14
N GLU A 257 0.71 2.03 -17.12
CA GLU A 257 1.05 2.86 -18.27
C GLU A 257 2.00 2.11 -19.22
N GLN A 258 1.73 2.19 -20.51
CA GLN A 258 2.66 1.79 -21.56
C GLN A 258 3.29 3.05 -22.18
N TRP A 259 4.59 3.22 -21.98
CA TRP A 259 5.32 4.42 -22.40
C TRP A 259 5.69 4.35 -23.89
N VAL A 260 4.80 4.85 -24.77
CA VAL A 260 4.99 4.79 -26.24
C VAL A 260 5.77 5.99 -26.80
N GLU A 261 5.57 7.19 -26.26
CA GLU A 261 6.07 8.45 -26.86
C GLU A 261 7.29 9.08 -26.16
N TRP A 262 7.90 8.40 -25.20
CA TRP A 262 9.00 8.94 -24.40
C TRP A 262 10.32 8.32 -24.78
#